data_AF-A0A3R5XTT6-F1
#
_entry.id   AF-A0A3R5XTT6-F1
#
_cell.length_a   1.000
_cell.length_b   1.000
_cell.length_c   1.000
_cell.angle_alpha   90.00
_cell.angle_beta   90.00
_cell.angle_gamma   90.00
#
_symmetry.space_group_name_H-M   'P 1'
#
loop_
_entity.id
_entity.type
_entity.pdbx_description
1 polymer ?
#
loop_
_entity_poly.entity_id
_entity_poly.type
_entity_poly.pdbx_seq_one_letter_code
_entity_poly.pdbx_strand_id
1 'polypeptide(L)'
;MDNALRVILINSNQPGIYEYYTSHQPREKGFFYIKVYEITSNDRLSEDRINENSKVFVNYLNDSVHSGKFTIYEGSWGDKYGARIELWFKPDNGEEYKVIQKNYIVEGWMR
;
A
#
# COMPACT_ATOMS: atom_id res chain seq x y z
N MET A 1 22.90 11.67 -7.86
CA MET A 1 22.18 11.65 -6.57
C MET A 1 21.27 10.45 -6.64
N ASP A 2 21.42 9.50 -5.72
CA ASP A 2 20.61 8.28 -5.73
C ASP A 2 19.14 8.67 -5.53
N ASN A 3 18.33 8.53 -6.59
CA ASN A 3 16.91 8.79 -6.56
C ASN A 3 16.23 7.55 -5.94
N ALA A 4 16.61 7.25 -4.69
CA ALA A 4 16.16 6.04 -4.01
C ALA A 4 14.64 6.11 -3.85
N LEU A 5 13.95 5.16 -4.45
CA LEU A 5 12.52 4.93 -4.25
C LEU A 5 12.27 4.77 -2.75
N ARG A 6 11.56 5.73 -2.14
CA ARG A 6 11.18 5.66 -0.73
C ARG A 6 9.71 5.28 -0.65
N VAL A 7 9.45 4.08 -0.15
CA VAL A 7 8.14 3.73 0.39
C VAL A 7 8.25 3.67 1.90
N ILE A 8 7.50 4.55 2.56
CA ILE A 8 7.41 4.61 4.02
C ILE A 8 6.02 4.10 4.38
N LEU A 9 5.98 3.09 5.24
CA LEU A 9 4.75 2.64 5.86
C LEU A 9 4.76 3.11 7.32
N ILE A 10 3.68 3.76 7.74
CA ILE A 10 3.51 4.26 9.10
C ILE A 10 2.28 3.57 9.68
N ASN A 11 2.42 2.99 10.87
CA ASN A 11 1.26 2.59 11.66
C ASN A 11 0.62 3.89 12.16
N SER A 12 -0.65 4.11 11.83
CA SER A 12 -1.36 5.31 12.29
C SER A 12 -1.54 5.26 13.81
N ASN A 13 -2.17 6.28 14.41
CA ASN A 13 -2.48 6.29 15.85
C ASN A 13 -3.39 5.13 16.31
N GLN A 14 -3.89 4.33 15.37
CA GLN A 14 -4.89 3.29 15.53
C GLN A 14 -4.39 1.97 14.92
N PRO A 15 -4.20 0.91 15.74
CA PRO A 15 -3.67 -0.37 15.26
C PRO A 15 -4.52 -0.95 14.13
N GLY A 16 -3.88 -1.47 13.08
CA GLY A 16 -4.57 -2.02 11.91
C GLY A 16 -4.91 -1.00 10.82
N ILE A 17 -4.68 0.29 11.06
CA ILE A 17 -4.76 1.35 10.05
C ILE A 17 -3.36 1.83 9.72
N TYR A 18 -3.01 1.81 8.43
CA TYR A 18 -1.69 2.14 7.93
C TYR A 18 -1.75 3.28 6.93
N GLU A 19 -0.73 4.12 6.95
CA GLU A 19 -0.47 5.12 5.92
C GLU A 19 0.77 4.72 5.13
N TYR A 20 0.75 4.98 3.82
CA TYR A 20 1.90 4.80 2.96
C TYR A 20 2.23 6.08 2.21
N TYR A 21 3.51 6.29 1.96
CA TYR A 21 4.04 7.39 1.16
C TYR A 21 4.95 6.83 0.08
N THR A 22 4.91 7.40 -1.12
CA THR A 22 5.82 7.07 -2.21
C THR A 22 6.29 8.33 -2.93
N SER A 23 7.58 8.39 -3.23
CA SER A 23 8.16 9.40 -4.13
C SER A 23 8.35 8.87 -5.56
N HIS A 24 7.71 7.74 -5.90
CA HIS A 24 7.74 7.21 -7.26
C HIS A 24 7.04 8.17 -8.21
N GLN A 25 7.71 8.55 -9.30
CA GLN A 25 7.13 9.39 -10.34
C GLN A 25 6.76 8.53 -11.56
N PRO A 26 5.47 8.21 -11.75
CA PRO A 26 5.03 7.52 -12.95
C PRO A 26 5.11 8.48 -14.15
N ARG A 27 5.24 7.92 -15.35
CA ARG A 27 5.32 8.70 -16.60
C ARG A 27 3.96 9.03 -17.21
N GLU A 28 2.90 8.49 -16.62
CA GLU A 28 1.54 8.51 -17.14
C GLU A 28 0.55 8.69 -15.99
N LYS A 29 -0.68 9.10 -16.31
CA LYS A 29 -1.77 9.19 -15.35
C LYS A 29 -2.28 7.80 -14.96
N GLY A 30 -2.85 7.70 -13.78
CA GLY A 30 -3.30 6.44 -13.21
C GLY A 30 -3.50 6.55 -11.71
N PHE A 31 -3.35 5.43 -11.00
CA PHE A 31 -3.38 5.43 -9.55
C PHE A 31 -2.39 4.44 -8.94
N PHE A 32 -1.85 4.83 -7.79
CA PHE A 32 -1.19 3.90 -6.87
C PHE A 32 -2.22 3.19 -6.02
N TYR A 33 -1.91 1.96 -5.60
CA TYR A 33 -2.66 1.25 -4.58
C TYR A 33 -1.80 0.15 -3.93
N ILE A 34 -2.31 -0.44 -2.85
CA ILE A 34 -1.60 -1.44 -2.04
C ILE A 34 -2.22 -2.83 -2.25
N LYS A 35 -1.36 -3.84 -2.31
CA LYS A 35 -1.73 -5.24 -2.07
C LYS A 35 -1.03 -5.74 -0.81
N VAL A 36 -1.75 -6.46 0.04
CA VAL A 36 -1.20 -7.06 1.25
C VAL A 36 -1.41 -8.57 1.20
N TYR A 37 -0.37 -9.32 1.52
CA TYR A 37 -0.37 -10.77 1.59
C TYR A 37 0.14 -11.22 2.96
N GLU A 38 -0.53 -12.17 3.62
CA GLU A 38 0.10 -12.90 4.73
C GLU A 38 1.24 -13.76 4.15
N ILE A 39 2.42 -13.71 4.78
CA ILE A 39 3.65 -14.25 4.15
C ILE A 39 3.63 -15.78 4.05
N THR A 40 2.99 -16.46 4.99
CA THR A 40 3.03 -17.92 5.12
C THR A 40 2.05 -18.61 4.16
N SER A 41 0.80 -18.17 4.12
CA SER A 41 -0.25 -18.72 3.27
C SER A 41 -0.34 -18.04 1.91
N ASN A 42 0.25 -16.84 1.77
CA ASN A 42 0.12 -15.98 0.60
C ASN A 42 -1.34 -15.55 0.34
N ASP A 43 -2.18 -15.56 1.38
CA ASP A 43 -3.56 -15.09 1.31
C ASP A 43 -3.60 -13.56 1.17
N ARG A 44 -4.50 -13.07 0.31
CA ARG A 44 -4.77 -11.64 0.18
C ARG A 44 -5.54 -11.15 1.39
N LEU A 45 -4.96 -10.18 2.10
CA LEU A 45 -5.60 -9.57 3.26
C LEU A 45 -6.47 -8.40 2.83
N SER A 46 -7.71 -8.39 3.30
CA SER A 46 -8.69 -7.31 3.12
C SER A 46 -8.79 -6.81 1.68
N GLU A 47 -8.70 -7.72 0.70
CA GLU A 47 -8.42 -7.42 -0.70
C GLU A 47 -9.27 -6.30 -1.28
N ASP A 48 -10.60 -6.49 -1.32
CA ASP A 48 -11.51 -5.52 -1.94
C ASP A 48 -11.40 -4.14 -1.29
N ARG A 49 -11.28 -4.12 0.06
CA ARG A 49 -11.23 -2.87 0.83
C ARG A 49 -9.90 -2.16 0.68
N ILE A 50 -8.78 -2.89 0.70
CA ILE A 50 -7.45 -2.30 0.53
C ILE A 50 -7.30 -1.82 -0.91
N ASN A 51 -7.69 -2.61 -1.91
CA ASN A 51 -7.59 -2.23 -3.31
C ASN A 51 -8.30 -0.90 -3.60
N GLU A 52 -9.45 -0.65 -2.96
CA GLU A 52 -10.21 0.60 -3.13
C GLU A 52 -9.67 1.73 -2.24
N ASN A 53 -9.59 1.51 -0.92
CA ASN A 53 -9.30 2.58 0.04
C ASN A 53 -7.87 3.12 -0.05
N SER A 54 -6.94 2.30 -0.55
CA SER A 54 -5.54 2.70 -0.71
C SER A 54 -5.27 3.52 -1.96
N LYS A 55 -6.25 3.72 -2.84
CA LYS A 55 -6.03 4.41 -4.12
C LYS A 55 -5.58 5.84 -3.94
N VAL A 56 -4.54 6.21 -4.70
CA VAL A 56 -4.07 7.59 -4.83
C VAL A 56 -3.90 7.91 -6.30
N PHE A 57 -4.74 8.80 -6.81
CA PHE A 57 -4.77 9.18 -8.22
C PHE A 57 -3.63 10.14 -8.56
N VAL A 58 -2.94 9.86 -9.65
CA VAL A 58 -1.92 10.74 -10.25
C VAL A 58 -2.54 11.46 -11.42
N ASN A 59 -3.14 12.61 -11.13
CA ASN A 59 -3.79 13.45 -12.15
C ASN A 59 -2.82 14.42 -12.83
N TYR A 60 -1.71 14.74 -12.16
CA TYR A 60 -0.65 15.65 -12.62
C TYR A 60 0.72 14.99 -12.42
N LEU A 61 1.61 15.09 -13.42
CA LEU A 61 2.92 14.41 -13.42
C LEU A 61 4.04 15.18 -12.70
N ASN A 62 3.71 16.31 -12.10
CA ASN A 62 4.65 17.15 -11.36
C ASN A 62 4.57 16.95 -9.84
N ASP A 63 3.69 16.06 -9.36
CA ASP A 63 3.61 15.71 -7.95
C ASP A 63 4.86 14.93 -7.53
N SER A 64 5.45 15.34 -6.40
CA SER A 64 6.71 14.77 -5.92
C SER A 64 6.52 13.64 -4.90
N VAL A 65 5.37 13.60 -4.23
CA VAL A 65 5.03 12.61 -3.19
C VAL A 65 3.55 12.29 -3.28
N HIS A 66 3.23 10.99 -3.22
CA HIS A 66 1.87 10.47 -3.12
C HIS A 66 1.70 9.73 -1.81
N SER A 67 0.51 9.84 -1.20
CA SER A 67 0.22 9.20 0.08
C SER A 67 -1.21 8.68 0.14
N GLY A 68 -1.37 7.48 0.69
CA GLY A 68 -2.68 6.87 0.88
C GLY A 68 -2.76 6.10 2.20
N LYS A 69 -3.95 5.57 2.50
CA LYS A 69 -4.22 4.84 3.73
C LYS A 69 -4.95 3.54 3.45
N PHE A 70 -4.76 2.55 4.30
CA PHE A 70 -5.52 1.31 4.23
C PHE A 70 -5.70 0.68 5.60
N THR A 71 -6.64 -0.26 5.69
CA THR A 71 -6.98 -0.95 6.92
C THR A 71 -6.96 -2.44 6.67
N ILE A 72 -6.32 -3.19 7.57
CA ILE A 72 -6.35 -4.65 7.58
C ILE A 72 -7.41 -5.10 8.57
N TYR A 73 -8.35 -5.94 8.15
CA TYR A 73 -9.52 -6.38 8.94
C TYR A 73 -9.40 -7.83 9.43
N GLU A 74 -8.35 -8.55 9.05
CA GLU A 74 -8.06 -9.88 9.55
C GLU A 74 -7.48 -9.80 10.97
N GLY A 75 -8.10 -10.53 11.90
CA GLY A 75 -7.76 -10.52 13.32
C GLY A 75 -8.35 -9.33 14.07
N SER A 76 -7.73 -8.99 15.21
CA SER A 76 -8.04 -7.81 16.03
C SER A 76 -6.76 -7.13 16.51
N TRP A 77 -6.89 -6.09 17.33
CA TRP A 77 -5.75 -5.45 17.98
C TRP A 77 -4.94 -6.46 18.79
N GLY A 78 -3.61 -6.46 18.61
CA GLY A 78 -2.70 -7.41 19.26
C GLY A 78 -2.40 -8.69 18.48
N ASP A 79 -3.22 -9.04 17.47
CA ASP A 79 -2.97 -10.20 16.61
C ASP A 79 -1.94 -9.84 15.53
N LYS A 80 -0.66 -10.12 15.81
CA LYS A 80 0.46 -9.78 14.92
C LYS A 80 0.84 -10.92 13.99
N TYR A 81 1.08 -10.60 12.73
CA TYR A 81 1.58 -11.54 11.73
C TYR A 81 2.48 -10.87 10.68
N GLY A 82 3.24 -11.69 9.97
CA GLY A 82 4.10 -11.23 8.90
C GLY A 82 3.30 -10.96 7.63
N ALA A 83 3.45 -9.77 7.05
CA ALA A 83 2.80 -9.39 5.81
C ALA A 83 3.80 -8.88 4.77
N ARG A 84 3.63 -9.30 3.52
CA ARG A 84 4.26 -8.68 2.35
C ARG A 84 3.34 -7.58 1.84
N ILE A 85 3.80 -6.34 1.95
CA ILE A 85 3.10 -5.16 1.45
C ILE A 85 3.72 -4.77 0.12
N GLU A 86 2.87 -4.65 -0.90
CA GLU A 86 3.27 -4.32 -2.26
C GLU A 86 2.61 -3.02 -2.68
N LEU A 87 3.41 -2.09 -3.20
CA LEU A 87 2.93 -0.91 -3.89
C LEU A 87 2.79 -1.22 -5.38
N TRP A 88 1.62 -0.96 -5.93
CA TRP A 88 1.30 -1.13 -7.34
C TRP A 88 0.89 0.19 -7.96
N PHE A 89 1.12 0.32 -9.26
CA PHE A 89 0.60 1.42 -10.07
C PHE A 89 -0.20 0.85 -11.25
N LYS A 90 -1.41 1.38 -11.47
CA LYS A 90 -2.25 1.08 -12.63
C LYS A 90 -2.36 2.36 -13.47
N PRO A 91 -1.74 2.40 -14.66
CA PRO A 91 -1.97 3.49 -15.62
C PRO A 91 -3.43 3.52 -16.07
N ASP A 92 -3.93 4.70 -16.42
CA ASP A 92 -5.29 4.85 -17.00
C ASP A 92 -5.46 4.00 -18.27
N ASN A 93 -4.39 3.89 -19.06
CA ASN A 93 -4.35 3.15 -20.33
C ASN A 93 -3.19 2.15 -20.33
N GLY A 94 -3.28 1.08 -19.53
CA GLY A 94 -2.25 0.05 -19.54
C GLY A 94 -2.46 -1.02 -18.48
N GLU A 95 -1.53 -1.96 -18.42
CA GLU A 95 -1.50 -2.97 -17.37
C GLU A 95 -0.88 -2.42 -16.09
N GLU A 96 -1.34 -2.94 -14.95
CA GLU A 96 -0.71 -2.61 -13.68
C GLU A 96 0.68 -3.23 -13.55
N TYR A 97 1.53 -2.58 -12.79
CA TYR A 97 2.84 -3.12 -12.44
C TYR A 97 3.17 -2.88 -10.98
N LYS A 98 3.96 -3.80 -10.42
CA LYS A 98 4.50 -3.68 -9.07
C LYS A 98 5.62 -2.65 -9.08
N VAL A 99 5.52 -1.66 -8.20
CA VAL A 99 6.53 -0.62 -8.01
C VAL A 99 7.62 -1.14 -7.05
N ILE A 100 7.20 -1.67 -5.91
CA ILE A 100 8.09 -2.24 -4.88
C ILE A 100 7.29 -3.15 -3.94
N GLN A 101 8.00 -3.98 -3.19
CA GLN A 101 7.46 -4.73 -2.07
C GLN A 101 8.39 -4.67 -0.86
N LYS A 102 7.81 -4.80 0.34
CA LYS A 102 8.55 -4.95 1.59
C LYS A 102 7.74 -5.74 2.61
N ASN A 103 8.44 -6.48 3.46
CA ASN A 103 7.83 -7.27 4.53
C ASN A 103 7.74 -6.45 5.81
N TYR A 104 6.63 -6.59 6.53
CA TYR A 104 6.34 -5.91 7.80
C TYR A 104 5.69 -6.88 8.78
N ILE A 105 5.83 -6.59 10.07
CA ILE A 105 4.91 -7.13 11.07
C ILE A 105 3.71 -6.17 11.10
N VAL A 106 2.52 -6.71 10.90
CA VAL A 106 1.27 -5.96 10.92
C VAL A 106 0.31 -6.59 11.92
N GLU A 107 -0.72 -5.85 12.29
CA GLU A 107 -1.88 -6.29 13.07
C GLU A 107 -3.19 -5.84 12.41
N GLY A 108 -4.30 -6.45 12.79
CA GLY A 108 -5.64 -6.14 12.31
C GLY A 108 -6.34 -5.02 13.07
N TRP A 109 -7.38 -4.45 12.46
CA TRP A 109 -8.25 -3.43 13.07
C TRP A 109 -9.34 -4.09 13.92
N MET A 110 -9.51 -3.62 15.16
CA MET A 110 -10.62 -4.04 16.02
C MET A 110 -11.94 -3.47 15.51
N ARG A 111 -12.86 -4.36 15.12
CA ARG A 111 -14.24 -3.98 14.77
C ARG A 111 -15.14 -3.94 16.00
#